data_AF-A0A924JW59-F1
#
_entry.id   AF-A0A924JW59-F1
#
_cell.length_a   1.000
_cell.length_b   1.000
_cell.length_c   1.000
_cell.angle_alpha   90.00
_cell.angle_beta   90.00
_cell.angle_gamma   90.00
#
_symmetry.space_group_name_H-M   'P 1'
#
loop_
_entity.id
_entity.type
_entity.pdbx_description
1 polymer ?
#
loop_
_entity_poly.entity_id
_entity_poly.type
_entity_poly.pdbx_seq_one_letter_code
_entity_poly.pdbx_strand_id
1 'polypeptide(L)'
;MTARSWLIVTRDRQIQNNRAEIDAVRNAGARMVTISGREGTTKWAQLEIFMSQWRKIEALIGESGPFIYTATRSTLSSVSL
;
A
#
# COMPACT_ATOMS: atom_id res chain seq x y z
N MET A 1 -20.67 -4.20 -13.52
CA MET A 1 -19.52 -3.81 -14.36
C MET A 1 -19.76 -2.36 -14.74
N THR A 2 -19.07 -1.33 -14.25
CA THR A 2 -17.62 -1.08 -14.17
C THR A 2 -17.35 0.04 -13.15
N ALA A 3 -16.47 -0.20 -12.17
CA ALA A 3 -15.79 0.85 -11.43
C ALA A 3 -14.43 0.28 -11.04
N ARG A 4 -13.64 -0.03 -12.07
CA ARG A 4 -12.18 -0.15 -12.06
C ARG A 4 -11.61 -0.24 -10.61
N SER A 5 -11.38 -1.47 -10.14
CA SER A 5 -10.86 -1.72 -8.80
C SER A 5 -9.43 -1.24 -8.66
N TRP A 6 -9.25 0.06 -8.42
CA TRP A 6 -7.93 0.68 -8.38
C TRP A 6 -7.30 0.48 -7.01
N LEU A 7 -6.03 0.10 -7.04
CA LEU A 7 -5.17 -0.06 -5.89
C LEU A 7 -4.02 0.93 -6.05
N ILE A 8 -3.92 1.87 -5.13
CA ILE A 8 -2.85 2.88 -5.14
C ILE A 8 -1.61 2.22 -4.56
N VAL A 9 -0.49 2.27 -5.29
CA VAL A 9 0.80 1.83 -4.77
C VAL A 9 1.72 3.05 -4.69
N THR A 10 2.15 3.39 -3.48
CA THR A 10 3.03 4.54 -3.24
C THR A 10 4.34 4.12 -2.59
N ARG A 11 5.31 5.03 -2.63
CA ARG A 11 6.57 4.95 -1.88
C ARG A 11 6.58 5.86 -0.67
N ASP A 12 5.47 6.55 -0.42
CA ASP A 12 5.38 7.46 0.71
C ASP A 12 5.45 6.67 2.02
N ARG A 13 6.56 6.85 2.74
CA ARG A 13 6.80 6.20 4.02
C ARG A 13 6.16 6.98 5.17
N GLN A 14 5.81 8.25 4.96
CA GLN A 14 5.25 9.11 6.01
C GLN A 14 3.74 8.98 6.15
N ILE A 15 3.06 8.34 5.21
CA ILE A 15 1.61 8.13 5.27
C ILE A 15 1.12 7.45 6.56
N GLN A 16 1.92 6.53 7.14
CA GLN A 16 1.57 5.93 8.44
C GLN A 16 1.61 6.93 9.60
N ASN A 17 2.44 7.96 9.50
CA ASN A 17 2.63 8.99 10.52
C ASN A 17 1.80 10.25 10.23
N ASN A 18 1.19 10.35 9.05
CA ASN A 18 0.39 11.49 8.65
C ASN A 18 -1.11 11.15 8.79
N ARG A 19 -1.68 11.49 9.95
CA ARG A 19 -3.12 11.30 10.23
C ARG A 19 -4.03 11.89 9.14
N ALA A 20 -3.63 13.02 8.54
CA ALA A 20 -4.42 13.65 7.49
C ALA A 20 -4.51 12.79 6.22
N GLU A 21 -3.48 12.01 5.90
CA GLU A 21 -3.50 11.09 4.76
C GLU A 21 -4.31 9.83 5.06
N ILE A 22 -4.24 9.31 6.30
CA ILE A 22 -5.10 8.21 6.76
C ILE A 22 -6.57 8.61 6.66
N ASP A 23 -6.91 9.80 7.16
CA ASP A 23 -8.26 10.36 7.08
C ASP A 23 -8.69 10.57 5.63
N ALA A 24 -7.81 11.02 4.75
CA ALA A 24 -8.10 11.17 3.33
C ALA A 24 -8.41 9.81 2.66
N VAL A 25 -7.62 8.76 2.94
CA VAL A 25 -7.86 7.41 2.42
C VAL A 25 -9.20 6.87 2.93
N ARG A 26 -9.49 7.06 4.21
CA ARG A 26 -10.75 6.64 4.83
C ARG A 26 -11.95 7.35 4.22
N ASN A 27 -11.90 8.68 4.12
CA ASN A 27 -12.99 9.50 3.59
C ASN A 27 -13.23 9.29 2.10
N ALA A 28 -12.17 9.01 1.33
CA ALA A 28 -12.28 8.72 -0.10
C ALA A 28 -12.65 7.25 -0.41
N GLY A 29 -12.72 6.37 0.59
CA GLY A 29 -12.92 4.93 0.38
C GLY A 29 -11.76 4.26 -0.38
N ALA A 30 -10.55 4.84 -0.29
CA ALA A 30 -9.42 4.44 -1.10
C ALA A 30 -8.74 3.16 -0.58
N ARG A 31 -8.05 2.47 -1.48
CA ARG A 31 -7.28 1.25 -1.20
C ARG A 31 -5.83 1.49 -1.56
N MET A 32 -4.94 1.25 -0.61
CA MET A 32 -3.57 1.70 -0.74
C MET A 32 -2.55 0.70 -0.21
N VAL A 33 -1.44 0.57 -0.92
CA VAL A 33 -0.24 -0.15 -0.50
C VAL A 33 0.95 0.82 -0.50
N THR A 34 1.68 0.84 0.59
CA THR A 34 2.83 1.72 0.79
C THR A 34 4.08 0.86 0.82
N ILE A 35 4.98 1.06 -0.13
CA ILE A 35 6.28 0.38 -0.16
C ILE A 35 7.17 1.07 0.86
N SER A 36 7.48 0.36 1.96
CA SER A 36 8.34 0.87 3.02
C SER A 36 9.36 -0.18 3.44
N GLY A 37 10.51 0.29 3.90
CA GLY A 37 11.57 -0.60 4.34
C GLY A 37 12.86 0.18 4.50
N ARG A 38 13.64 -0.13 5.55
CA ARG A 38 14.95 0.50 5.76
C ARG A 38 15.92 0.23 4.59
N GLU A 39 15.65 -0.84 3.83
CA GLU A 39 16.37 -1.25 2.62
C GLU A 39 15.86 -0.57 1.33
N GLY A 40 14.67 0.04 1.34
CA GLY A 40 14.03 0.66 0.17
C GLY A 40 14.56 2.06 -0.20
N THR A 41 15.86 2.31 0.00
CA THR A 41 16.49 3.61 -0.25
C THR A 41 16.73 3.88 -1.74
N THR A 42 16.81 2.84 -2.55
CA THR A 42 16.99 2.93 -4.00
C THR A 42 15.72 2.53 -4.75
N LYS A 43 15.58 3.01 -5.99
CA LYS A 43 14.47 2.63 -6.87
C LYS A 43 14.42 1.11 -7.12
N TRP A 44 15.58 0.47 -7.23
CA TRP A 44 15.69 -0.98 -7.44
C TRP A 44 15.25 -1.77 -6.21
N ALA A 45 15.67 -1.37 -5.01
CA ALA A 45 15.22 -2.03 -3.79
C ALA A 45 13.70 -1.88 -3.58
N GLN A 46 13.11 -0.75 -3.98
CA GLN A 46 11.66 -0.55 -3.96
C GLN A 46 10.95 -1.47 -4.95
N LEU A 47 11.50 -1.65 -6.15
CA LEU A 47 10.99 -2.60 -7.13
C LEU A 47 11.10 -4.04 -6.61
N GLU A 48 12.22 -4.41 -5.99
CA GLU A 48 12.38 -5.73 -5.39
C GLU A 48 11.32 -6.02 -4.32
N ILE A 49 11.04 -5.05 -3.43
CA ILE A 49 9.97 -5.17 -2.43
C ILE A 49 8.62 -5.38 -3.12
N PHE A 50 8.31 -4.56 -4.12
CA PHE A 50 7.08 -4.65 -4.87
C PHE A 50 6.91 -6.02 -5.53
N MET A 51 7.94 -6.49 -6.23
CA MET A 51 7.92 -7.78 -6.93
C MET A 51 7.85 -8.96 -5.95
N SER A 52 8.55 -8.88 -4.81
CA SER A 52 8.53 -9.92 -3.77
C SER A 52 7.16 -10.08 -3.12
N GLN A 53 6.39 -8.99 -3.01
CA GLN A 53 5.03 -9.02 -2.47
C GLN A 53 3.94 -9.06 -3.55
N TRP A 54 4.29 -9.17 -4.84
CA TRP A 54 3.36 -9.00 -5.96
C TRP A 54 2.07 -9.83 -5.81
N ARG A 55 2.19 -11.13 -5.52
CA ARG A 55 1.01 -12.02 -5.37
C ARG A 55 0.07 -11.58 -4.24
N LYS A 56 0.61 -11.06 -3.15
CA LYS A 56 -0.21 -10.56 -2.04
C LYS A 56 -0.86 -9.22 -2.39
N ILE A 57 -0.14 -8.33 -3.08
CA ILE A 57 -0.66 -7.06 -3.58
C ILE A 57 -1.79 -7.30 -4.60
N GLU A 58 -1.60 -8.25 -5.51
CA GLU A 58 -2.60 -8.65 -6.51
C GLU A 58 -3.87 -9.19 -5.84
N ALA A 59 -3.75 -9.98 -4.77
CA ALA A 59 -4.90 -10.47 -4.01
C ALA A 59 -5.75 -9.32 -3.41
N LEU A 60 -5.14 -8.20 -3.01
CA LEU A 60 -5.85 -7.02 -2.47
C LEU A 60 -6.80 -6.35 -3.47
N ILE A 61 -6.70 -6.65 -4.77
CA ILE A 61 -7.63 -6.13 -5.78
C ILE A 61 -9.05 -6.66 -5.53
N GLY A 62 -9.17 -7.88 -5.00
CA GLY A 62 -10.44 -8.51 -4.63
C GLY A 62 -10.99 -8.07 -3.28
N GLU A 63 -10.18 -7.39 -2.47
CA GLU A 63 -10.58 -6.94 -1.13
C GLU A 63 -11.38 -5.63 -1.17
N SER A 64 -12.36 -5.54 -0.27
CA SER A 64 -13.15 -4.33 -0.08
C SER A 64 -12.37 -3.31 0.75
N GLY A 65 -12.37 -2.05 0.28
CA GLY A 65 -11.75 -0.94 1.00
C GLY A 65 -12.69 -0.27 2.02
N PRO A 66 -12.24 0.81 2.69
CA PRO A 66 -10.89 1.39 2.60
C PRO A 66 -9.85 0.57 3.36
N PHE A 67 -8.61 0.58 2.88
CA PHE A 67 -7.48 0.00 3.61
C PHE A 67 -6.17 0.67 3.27
N ILE A 68 -5.23 0.60 4.20
CA ILE A 68 -3.81 0.88 3.96
C ILE A 68 -3.02 -0.36 4.36
N TYR A 69 -2.19 -0.86 3.46
CA TYR A 69 -1.19 -1.88 3.73
C TYR A 69 0.21 -1.32 3.56
N THR A 70 1.15 -1.91 4.25
CA THR A 70 2.56 -1.58 4.13
C THR A 70 3.35 -2.81 3.72
N ALA A 71 3.99 -2.71 2.57
CA ALA A 71 4.83 -3.75 1.99
C ALA A 71 6.30 -3.48 2.34
N THR A 72 6.93 -4.47 2.97
CA THR A 72 8.39 -4.58 3.11
C THR A 72 8.88 -5.79 2.32
N ARG A 73 10.18 -6.07 2.33
CA ARG A 73 10.74 -7.21 1.60
C ARG A 73 10.10 -8.53 2.00
N SER A 74 9.79 -8.71 3.27
CA SER A 74 9.27 -9.97 3.83
C SER A 74 7.81 -9.90 4.25
N THR A 75 7.26 -8.71 4.51
CA THR A 75 5.93 -8.56 5.12
C THR A 75 5.01 -7.67 4.29
N LEU A 76 3.71 -7.96 4.39
CA LEU A 76 2.62 -7.07 3.97
C LEU A 76 1.68 -6.96 5.17
N SER A 77 1.62 -5.81 5.82
CA SER A 77 0.86 -5.63 7.06
C SER A 77 -0.14 -4.50 6.94
N SER A 78 -1.34 -4.68 7.49
CA SER A 78 -2.37 -3.64 7.52
C SER A 78 -1.99 -2.54 8.50
N VAL A 79 -2.33 -1.30 8.16
CA VAL A 79 -2.30 -0.14 9.05
C VAL A 79 -3.72 0.09 9.55
N SER A 80 -3.89 0.35 10.84
CA SER A 80 -5.20 0.67 11.42
C SER A 80 -5.70 2.03 10.90
N LEU A 81 -6.94 2.04 10.41
CA LEU A 81 -7.65 3.24 9.91
C LEU A 81 -8.64 3.82 10.93
#